data_AF-A0A3B9G5A1-F1
#
_entry.id   AF-A0A3B9G5A1-F1
#
_cell.length_a   1.000
_cell.length_b   1.000
_cell.length_c   1.000
_cell.angle_alpha   90.00
_cell.angle_beta   90.00
_cell.angle_gamma   90.00
#
_symmetry.space_group_name_H-M   'P 1'
#
loop_
_entity.id
_entity.type
_entity.pdbx_description
1 polymer ?
#
loop_
_entity_poly.entity_id
_entity_poly.type
_entity_poly.pdbx_seq_one_letter_code
_entity_poly.pdbx_strand_id
1 'polypeptide(L)' 'MAGLSSFYSVSEDEQAVVTMFGKVQRVDSAGFHFKIPFAEHVTKVDMTTHGFG' A
#
# COMPACT_ATOMS: atom_id res chain seq x y z
N MET A 1 -17.41 18.04 -9.04
CA MET A 1 -17.27 17.37 -7.74
C MET A 1 -16.07 16.45 -7.82
N ALA A 2 -14.95 16.80 -7.19
CA ALA A 2 -13.74 15.97 -7.21
C ALA A 2 -13.89 14.88 -6.14
N GLY A 3 -14.29 13.68 -6.56
CA GLY A 3 -14.24 12.49 -5.72
C GLY A 3 -12.79 12.12 -5.49
N LEU A 4 -12.26 12.40 -4.30
CA LEU A 4 -11.00 11.84 -3.82
C LEU A 4 -11.23 10.34 -3.61
N SER A 5 -11.04 9.55 -4.68
CA SER A 5 -10.97 8.10 -4.61
C SER A 5 -9.66 7.70 -3.93
N SER A 6 -9.58 7.99 -2.63
CA SER A 6 -8.45 7.69 -1.73
C SER A 6 -8.50 6.25 -1.20
N PHE A 7 -9.44 5.45 -1.69
CA PHE A 7 -9.68 4.09 -1.25
C PHE A 7 -9.01 3.12 -2.22
N TYR A 8 -8.18 2.22 -1.68
CA TYR A 8 -7.60 1.12 -2.43
C TYR A 8 -7.73 -0.16 -1.61
N SER A 9 -8.05 -1.26 -2.28
CA SER A 9 -8.01 -2.57 -1.65
C SER A 9 -6.60 -3.16 -1.83
N VAL A 10 -6.09 -3.71 -0.75
CA VAL A 10 -4.86 -4.50 -0.71
C VAL A 10 -5.31 -5.95 -0.61
N SER A 11 -4.92 -6.77 -1.58
CA SER A 11 -5.21 -8.21 -1.55
C SER A 11 -4.42 -8.87 -0.41
N GLU A 12 -4.88 -10.03 0.08
CA GLU A 12 -4.17 -10.76 1.16
C GLU A 12 -2.75 -11.18 0.77
N ASP A 13 -2.52 -11.40 -0.53
CA ASP A 13 -1.25 -11.81 -1.10
C ASP A 13 -0.25 -10.67 -1.33
N GLU A 14 -0.64 -9.42 -1.08
CA GLU A 14 0.20 -8.24 -1.26
C GLU A 14 0.25 -7.39 0.02
N GLN A 15 1.38 -6.74 0.27
CA GLN A 15 1.52 -5.74 1.34
C GLN A 15 1.83 -4.38 0.74
N ALA A 16 1.03 -3.39 1.12
CA ALA A 16 1.23 -2.01 0.74
C ALA A 16 2.11 -1.29 1.78
N VAL A 17 3.37 -1.04 1.44
CA VAL A 17 4.28 -0.24 2.26
C VAL A 17 4.08 1.23 1.92
N VAL A 18 3.66 2.00 2.92
CA VAL A 18 3.45 3.44 2.81
C VAL A 18 4.68 4.17 3.32
N THR A 19 5.30 4.96 2.45
CA THR A 19 6.48 5.77 2.75
C THR A 19 6.20 7.25 2.51
N MET A 20 6.68 8.11 3.40
CA MET A 20 6.59 9.56 3.30
C MET A 20 7.96 10.16 3.56
N PHE A 21 8.44 11.04 2.67
CA PHE A 21 9.71 11.76 2.83
C PHE A 21 10.91 10.84 3.18
N GLY A 22 10.96 9.65 2.58
CA GLY A 22 12.04 8.68 2.80
C GLY A 22 11.95 7.90 4.12
N LYS A 23 10.86 8.02 4.88
CA LYS A 23 10.60 7.22 6.08
C LYS A 23 9.39 6.32 5.86
N VAL A 24 9.45 5.10 6.39
CA VAL A 24 8.29 4.19 6.42
C VAL A 24 7.30 4.73 7.44
N GLN A 25 6.12 5.12 6.96
CA GLN A 25 5.04 5.65 7.80
C GLN A 25 4.23 4.49 8.38
N ARG A 26 3.91 3.51 7.52
CA ARG A 26 2.98 2.42 7.82
C ARG A 26 3.13 1.29 6.82
N VAL A 27 2.84 0.07 7.25
CA VAL A 27 2.63 -1.06 6.34
C VAL A 27 1.16 -1.45 6.45
N ASP A 28 0.47 -1.38 5.33
CA ASP A 28 -0.90 -1.83 5.16
C ASP A 28 -0.87 -3.24 4.59
N SER A 29 -1.41 -4.18 5.36
CA SER A 29 -1.59 -5.56 4.93
C SER A 29 -2.93 -5.72 4.21
N ALA A 30 -3.39 -6.95 4.06
CA ALA A 30 -4.68 -7.27 3.50
C ALA A 30 -5.83 -6.40 4.05
N GLY A 31 -6.56 -5.74 3.17
CA GLY A 31 -7.75 -5.00 3.57
C GLY A 31 -8.01 -3.75 2.77
N PHE A 32 -9.07 -3.06 3.18
CA PHE A 32 -9.48 -1.79 2.60
C PHE A 32 -8.70 -0.65 3.25
N HIS A 33 -7.79 -0.05 2.50
CA HIS A 33 -6.88 0.97 3.01
C HIS A 33 -7.13 2.33 2.36
N PHE A 34 -7.00 3.37 3.17
CA PHE A 34 -7.17 4.76 2.76
C PHE A 34 -5.81 5.43 2.62
N LYS A 35 -5.50 5.93 1.42
CA LYS A 35 -4.26 6.65 1.11
C LYS A 35 -4.52 8.14 0.93
N ILE A 36 -3.57 8.97 1.38
CA ILE A 36 -3.56 10.40 1.07
C ILE A 36 -2.90 10.63 -0.31
N PRO A 37 -3.65 11.13 -1.31
CA PRO A 37 -3.17 11.25 -2.69
C PRO A 37 -2.37 12.54 -2.86
N PHE A 38 -1.21 12.66 -2.21
CA PHE A 38 -0.21 13.70 -2.54
C PHE A 38 1.13 13.55 -1.80
N ALA A 39 1.11 13.02 -0.58
CA ALA A 39 2.27 13.02 0.30
C ALA A 39 2.83 11.61 0.59
N GLU A 40 2.03 10.57 0.32
CA GLU A 40 2.37 9.16 0.58
C GLU A 40 2.72 8.40 -0.71
N HIS A 41 3.83 7.67 -0.70
CA HIS A 41 4.17 6.70 -1.72
C HIS A 41 3.77 5.30 -1.24
N VAL A 42 3.01 4.57 -2.05
CA VAL A 42 2.55 3.21 -1.71
C VAL A 42 3.26 2.22 -2.61
N THR A 43 4.05 1.37 -2.00
CA THR A 43 4.75 0.28 -2.67
C THR A 43 4.06 -1.02 -2.32
N LYS A 44 3.38 -1.64 -3.29
CA LYS A 44 2.80 -2.96 -3.12
C LYS A 44 3.90 -3.99 -3.33
N VAL A 45 4.10 -4.85 -2.34
CA VAL A 45 5.08 -5.94 -2.35
C VAL A 45 4.29 -7.23 -2.29
N ASP A 46 4.39 -8.02 -3.34
CA ASP A 46 3.78 -9.35 -3.37
C ASP A 46 4.48 -10.23 -2.32
N MET A 47 3.69 -10.79 -1.40
CA MET A 47 4.13 -11.78 -0.41
C MET A 47 4.03 -13.20 -0.94
N THR A 48 3.74 -13.38 -2.25
CA THR A 48 3.92 -14.66 -2.92
C THR A 48 5.38 -15.04 -2.77
N THR A 49 5.59 -16.03 -1.93
CA THR A 49 6.89 -16.64 -1.68
C THR A 49 7.38 -17.18 -3.02
N HIS A 50 8.13 -16.36 -3.77
CA HIS A 50 9.05 -16.87 -4.76
C HIS A 50 10.11 -17.61 -3.96
N GLY A 51 9.78 -18.85 -3.59
CA GLY A 51 10.74 -19.81 -3.11
C GLY A 51 11.81 -19.88 -4.18
N PHE A 52 12.93 -19.21 -3.92
CA PHE A 52 14.19 -19.52 -4.56
C PHE A 52 14.57 -20.93 -4.08
N GLY A 53 13.98 -21.93 -4.73
CA GLY A 53 14.37 -23.33 -4.66
C GLY A 53 15.34 -23.66 -5.77
#